data_AF-A0A1C4ZQC2-F1
#
_entry.id   AF-A0A1C4ZQC2-F1
#
_cell.length_a   1.000
_cell.length_b   1.000
_cell.length_c   1.000
_cell.angle_alpha   90.00
_cell.angle_beta   90.00
_cell.angle_gamma   90.00
#
_symmetry.space_group_name_H-M   'P 1'
#
loop_
_entity.id
_entity.type
_entity.pdbx_description
1 polymer ?
#
loop_
_entity_poly.entity_id
_entity_poly.type
_entity_poly.pdbx_seq_one_letter_code
_entity_poly.pdbx_strand_id
1 'polypeptide(L)' 'MSDDLRAQLTHLLQEEDPHRTLDSLESVVIRTYLTNEGYGTPAEDGPLTIEGWVAWVEQQYTVS' A
#
# COMPACT_ATOMS: atom_id res chain seq x y z
N MET A 1 0.13 7.66 -11.36
CA MET A 1 -0.43 7.51 -10.00
C MET A 1 0.21 6.31 -9.31
N SER A 2 0.11 5.11 -9.88
CA SER A 2 0.70 3.90 -9.28
C SER A 2 2.21 3.88 -9.18
N ASP A 3 2.93 4.37 -10.20
CA ASP A 3 4.40 4.48 -10.10
C ASP A 3 4.87 5.43 -8.99
N ASP A 4 4.08 6.47 -8.70
CA ASP A 4 4.36 7.45 -7.65
C ASP A 4 4.04 6.86 -6.25
N LEU A 5 2.90 6.19 -6.11
CA LEU A 5 2.55 5.48 -4.88
C LEU A 5 3.53 4.34 -4.56
N ARG A 6 3.94 3.56 -5.57
CA ARG A 6 4.95 2.50 -5.38
C ARG A 6 6.24 3.07 -4.80
N ALA A 7 6.75 4.16 -5.39
CA ALA A 7 7.95 4.82 -4.89
C ALA A 7 7.79 5.35 -3.45
N GLN A 8 6.63 5.92 -3.13
CA GLN A 8 6.31 6.39 -1.78
C GLN A 8 6.29 5.26 -0.75
N LEU A 9 5.66 4.12 -1.08
CA LEU A 9 5.59 2.97 -0.17
C LEU A 9 6.95 2.28 0.00
N THR A 10 7.72 2.13 -1.09
CA THR A 10 9.11 1.66 -1.04
C THR A 10 9.96 2.57 -0.15
N HIS A 11 9.81 3.88 -0.27
CA HIS A 11 10.52 4.83 0.59
C HIS A 11 10.03 4.77 2.06
N LEU A 12 8.72 4.66 2.29
CA LEU A 12 8.13 4.59 3.62
C LEU A 12 8.66 3.39 4.42
N LEU A 13 8.76 2.22 3.77
CA LEU A 13 9.20 0.98 4.41
C LEU A 13 10.72 0.74 4.30
N GLN A 14 11.43 1.56 3.52
CA GLN A 14 12.83 1.31 3.15
C GLN A 14 13.01 -0.09 2.52
N GLU A 15 12.06 -0.50 1.69
CA GLU A 15 12.01 -1.82 1.04
C GLU A 15 11.95 -1.67 -0.48
N GLU A 16 13.01 -2.15 -1.14
CA GLU A 16 13.20 -2.02 -2.60
C GLU A 16 12.50 -3.11 -3.41
N ASP A 17 12.23 -4.29 -2.82
CA ASP A 17 11.49 -5.37 -3.48
C ASP A 17 9.98 -5.23 -3.22
N PRO A 18 9.18 -4.79 -4.22
CA PRO A 18 7.75 -4.57 -4.02
C PRO A 18 6.95 -5.86 -3.90
N HIS A 19 7.55 -7.03 -4.15
CA HIS A 19 6.92 -8.35 -4.06
C HIS A 19 7.26 -9.07 -2.74
N ARG A 20 8.15 -8.52 -1.92
CA ARG A 20 8.46 -9.10 -0.61
C ARG A 20 7.22 -9.09 0.27
N THR A 21 7.00 -10.20 0.97
CA THR A 21 5.99 -10.26 2.03
C THR A 21 6.34 -9.26 3.13
N LEU A 22 5.35 -8.46 3.52
CA LEU A 22 5.42 -7.50 4.60
C LEU A 22 5.11 -8.17 5.93
N ASP A 23 5.77 -7.71 6.99
CA ASP A 23 5.40 -8.09 8.35
C ASP A 23 4.15 -7.32 8.84
N SER A 24 3.71 -7.65 10.05
CA SER A 24 2.50 -7.05 10.63
C SER A 24 2.65 -5.55 10.90
N LEU A 25 3.85 -5.07 11.25
CA LEU A 25 4.10 -3.65 11.49
C LEU A 25 4.11 -2.88 10.16
N GLU A 26 4.84 -3.38 9.17
CA GLU A 26 4.88 -2.80 7.82
C GLU A 26 3.47 -2.70 7.21
N SER A 27 2.65 -3.75 7.37
CA SER A 27 1.26 -3.74 6.93
C SER A 27 0.42 -2.68 7.65
N VAL A 28 0.60 -2.49 8.96
CA VAL A 28 -0.08 -1.43 9.73
C VAL A 28 0.39 -0.03 9.31
N VAL A 29 1.68 0.14 9.03
CA VAL A 29 2.26 1.40 8.56
C VAL A 29 1.63 1.80 7.23
N ILE A 30 1.58 0.88 6.25
CA ILE A 30 0.93 1.17 4.95
C ILE A 30 -0.55 1.49 5.15
N ARG A 31 -1.30 0.70 5.93
CA ARG A 31 -2.73 0.97 6.19
C ARG A 31 -2.96 2.37 6.76
N THR A 32 -2.14 2.75 7.74
CA THR A 32 -2.21 4.07 8.38
C THR A 32 -1.90 5.18 7.38
N TYR A 33 -0.84 4.99 6.59
CA TYR A 33 -0.45 5.91 5.53
C TYR A 33 -1.58 6.11 4.51
N LEU A 34 -2.11 5.02 3.94
CA LEU A 34 -3.17 5.08 2.93
C LEU A 34 -4.46 5.74 3.47
N THR A 35 -4.80 5.46 4.73
CA THR A 35 -5.95 6.09 5.40
C THR A 35 -5.75 7.61 5.54
N ASN A 36 -4.56 8.05 5.93
CA ASN A 36 -4.24 9.47 6.11
C ASN A 36 -4.18 10.23 4.79
N GLU A 37 -3.72 9.59 3.72
CA GLU A 37 -3.69 10.17 2.37
C GLU A 37 -5.07 10.18 1.68
N GLY A 38 -6.09 9.58 2.30
CA GLY A 38 -7.46 9.59 1.79
C GLY A 38 -7.75 8.54 0.72
N TYR A 39 -6.89 7.52 0.56
CA TYR A 39 -7.13 6.38 -0.34
C TYR A 39 -8.23 5.42 0.18
N GLY A 40 -8.73 5.64 1.39
CA GLY A 40 -9.72 4.81 2.07
C GLY A 40 -9.11 3.98 3.19
N THR A 41 -9.97 3.24 3.91
CA THR A 41 -9.56 2.42 5.05
C THR A 41 -9.53 0.95 4.63
N PRO A 42 -8.34 0.33 4.47
CA PRO A 42 -8.26 -1.06 4.09
C PRO A 42 -8.72 -2.00 5.22
N ALA A 43 -9.23 -3.18 4.83
CA ALA A 43 -9.52 -4.27 5.74
C ALA A 43 -8.28 -4.68 6.56
N GLU A 44 -8.50 -5.38 7.69
CA GLU A 44 -7.41 -5.84 8.55
C GLU A 44 -6.51 -6.88 7.87
N ASP A 45 -7.08 -7.70 6.99
CA ASP A 45 -6.41 -8.71 6.15
C ASP A 45 -6.02 -8.17 4.77
N GLY A 46 -5.59 -6.90 4.72
CA GLY A 46 -5.16 -6.26 3.48
C GLY A 46 -3.97 -6.94 2.79
N PRO A 47 -3.58 -6.45 1.61
CA PRO A 47 -2.46 -7.00 0.86
C PRO A 47 -1.17 -7.18 1.66
N LEU A 48 -0.38 -8.19 1.29
CA LEU A 48 0.85 -8.56 2.00
C LEU A 48 2.11 -8.04 1.32
N THR A 49 2.00 -7.28 0.23
CA THR A 49 3.14 -6.76 -0.54
C THR A 49 2.87 -5.33 -0.96
N ILE A 50 3.92 -4.53 -1.18
CA ILE A 50 3.79 -3.16 -1.68
C ILE A 50 3.00 -3.14 -3.00
N GLU A 51 3.31 -4.07 -3.91
CA GLU A 51 2.58 -4.17 -5.20
C GLU A 51 1.10 -4.49 -4.99
N GLY A 52 0.77 -5.36 -4.02
CA GLY A 52 -0.60 -5.67 -3.68
C GLY A 52 -1.36 -4.45 -3.13
N TRP A 53 -0.69 -3.60 -2.34
CA TRP A 53 -1.26 -2.34 -1.86
C TRP A 53 -1.48 -1.32 -2.97
N VAL A 54 -0.53 -1.19 -3.90
CA VAL A 54 -0.68 -0.33 -5.08
C VAL A 54 -1.87 -0.79 -5.92
N ALA A 55 -1.97 -2.10 -6.20
CA ALA A 55 -3.09 -2.67 -6.95
C ALA A 55 -4.44 -2.47 -6.24
N TRP A 56 -4.47 -2.58 -4.90
CA TRP A 56 -5.68 -2.30 -4.12
C TRP A 56 -6.13 -0.84 -4.30
N VAL A 57 -5.21 0.11 -4.21
CA VAL A 57 -5.54 1.53 -4.46
C VAL A 57 -6.05 1.71 -5.88
N GLU A 58 -5.38 1.19 -6.91
CA GLU A 58 -5.84 1.31 -8.29
C GLU A 58 -7.27 0.79 -8.49
N GLN A 59 -7.64 -0.31 -7.83
CA GLN A 59 -9.00 -0.85 -7.88
C GLN A 59 -10.04 0.08 -7.27
N GLN A 60 -9.72 0.80 -6.19
CA GLN A 60 -10.66 1.77 -5.59
C GLN A 60 -10.99 2.93 -6.55
N TYR A 61 -10.00 3.38 -7.34
CA TYR A 61 -10.17 4.52 -8.25
C TYR A 61 -10.63 4.14 -9.66
N THR A 62 -10.54 2.86 -10.04
CA THR A 62 -11.08 2.37 -11.32
C THR A 62 -12.61 2.21 -11.27
N VAL A 63 -13.20 2.14 -10.08
CA VAL A 63 -14.65 1.97 -9.87
C VAL A 63 -15.36 3.32 -9.59
N SER A 64 -14.66 4.45 -9.76
CA SER A 64 -15.22 5.80 -9.56
C SER A 64 -15.54 6.52 -10.89
#